data_AF-A0A971QR68-F1
#
_entry.id   AF-A0A971QR68-F1
#
_cell.length_a   1.000
_cell.length_b   1.000
_cell.length_c   1.000
_cell.angle_alpha   90.00
_cell.angle_beta   90.00
_cell.angle_gamma   90.00
#
_symmetry.space_group_name_H-M   'P 1'
#
loop_
_entity.id
_entity.type
_entity.pdbx_description
1 polymer ?
#
loop_
_entity_poly.entity_id
_entity_poly.type
_entity_poly.pdbx_seq_one_letter_code
_entity_poly.pdbx_strand_id
1 'polypeptide(L)' 'MKKRLETEEEYREALRRFLEIIENQLESDNEEELEELIRLMEIYEYENC' A
#
# COMPACT_ATOMS: atom_id res chain seq x y z
N MET A 1 -6.94 -6.85 -8.84
CA MET A 1 -6.61 -6.28 -7.52
C MET A 1 -6.48 -7.40 -6.51
N LYS A 2 -5.36 -7.44 -5.77
CA LYS A 2 -5.15 -8.39 -4.67
C LYS A 2 -6.14 -8.06 -3.55
N LYS A 3 -6.61 -9.07 -2.80
CA LYS A 3 -7.55 -8.85 -1.70
C LYS A 3 -6.88 -8.54 -0.36
N ARG A 4 -5.62 -8.98 -0.19
CA ARG A 4 -4.80 -8.83 1.01
C ARG A 4 -3.32 -9.08 0.66
N LEU A 5 -2.44 -8.67 1.57
CA LEU A 5 -1.03 -9.04 1.59
C LEU A 5 -0.86 -10.30 2.46
N GLU A 6 -0.03 -11.25 2.05
CA GLU A 6 0.15 -12.53 2.74
C GLU A 6 1.54 -12.68 3.36
N THR A 7 2.51 -11.87 2.94
CA THR A 7 3.89 -11.95 3.42
C THR A 7 4.45 -10.59 3.78
N GLU A 8 5.48 -10.59 4.63
CA GLU A 8 6.20 -9.37 5.00
C GLU A 8 6.86 -8.71 3.76
N GLU A 9 7.31 -9.49 2.78
CA GLU A 9 7.89 -8.93 1.56
C GLU A 9 6.85 -8.18 0.74
N GLU A 10 5.63 -8.73 0.61
CA GLU A 10 4.52 -8.04 -0.06
C GLU A 10 4.13 -6.74 0.66
N TYR A 11 4.17 -6.72 1.99
CA TYR A 11 3.98 -5.51 2.79
C TYR A 11 5.07 -4.48 2.54
N ARG A 12 6.35 -4.90 2.52
CA ARG A 12 7.47 -4.00 2.23
C ARG A 12 7.39 -3.42 0.82
N GLU A 13 6.95 -4.20 -0.17
CA GLU A 13 6.72 -3.73 -1.53
C GLU A 13 5.58 -2.69 -1.60
N ALA A 14 4.45 -2.96 -0.95
CA ALA A 14 3.34 -2.01 -0.85
C ALA A 14 3.77 -0.70 -0.19
N LEU A 15 4.53 -0.78 0.91
CA LEU A 15 5.07 0.39 1.60
C LEU A 15 6.03 1.21 0.72
N ARG A 16 6.92 0.55 -0.05
CA ARG A 16 7.79 1.26 -1.01
C ARG A 16 6.97 2.03 -2.03
N ARG A 17 5.93 1.40 -2.60
CA ARG A 17 5.08 2.04 -3.60
C ARG A 17 4.32 3.23 -3.02
N PHE A 18 3.81 3.09 -1.80
CA PHE A 18 3.17 4.18 -1.07
C PHE A 18 4.10 5.39 -0.90
N LEU A 19 5.35 5.15 -0.47
CA LEU A 19 6.36 6.20 -0.34
C LEU A 19 6.69 6.87 -1.68
N GLU A 20 6.85 6.09 -2.75
CA GLU A 20 7.08 6.63 -4.10
C GLU A 20 5.96 7.57 -4.55
N ILE A 21 4.70 7.23 -4.30
CA ILE A 21 3.55 8.06 -4.69
C ILE A 21 3.56 9.39 -3.93
N ILE A 22 3.83 9.35 -2.61
CA ILE A 22 3.86 10.54 -1.76
C ILE A 22 5.05 11.43 -2.08
N GLU A 23 6.24 10.85 -2.27
CA GLU A 23 7.46 11.62 -2.56
C GLU A 23 7.40 12.33 -3.92
N ASN A 24 6.74 11.73 -4.91
CA ASN A 24 6.64 12.32 -6.24
C ASN A 24 5.51 13.36 -6.38
N GLN A 25 4.72 13.64 -5.32
CA GLN A 25 3.59 14.58 -5.34
C GLN A 25 2.68 14.39 -6.57
N LEU A 26 2.45 13.13 -6.98
CA LEU A 26 1.63 12.79 -8.13
C LEU A 26 0.15 12.89 -7.73
N GLU A 27 -0.31 14.12 -7.49
CA GLU A 27 -1.56 14.44 -6.78
C GLU A 27 -2.85 14.06 -7.53
N SER A 28 -2.84 13.73 -8.84
CA SER A 28 -4.09 13.42 -9.56
C SER A 28 -4.24 11.98 -10.05
N ASP A 29 -3.15 11.26 -10.31
CA ASP A 29 -3.23 10.01 -11.09
C ASP A 29 -3.14 8.75 -10.22
N ASN A 30 -2.76 8.88 -8.94
CA ASN A 30 -2.51 7.74 -8.05
C ASN A 30 -3.38 7.73 -6.78
N GLU A 31 -4.44 8.54 -6.70
CA GLU A 31 -5.31 8.59 -5.50
C GLU A 31 -5.95 7.22 -5.21
N GLU A 32 -6.48 6.54 -6.24
CA GLU A 32 -7.06 5.20 -6.13
C GLU A 32 -6.00 4.16 -5.74
N GLU A 33 -4.78 4.26 -6.29
CA GLU A 33 -3.67 3.37 -5.95
C GLU A 33 -3.24 3.58 -4.48
N LEU A 34 -3.19 4.83 -4.02
CA LEU A 34 -2.84 5.17 -2.65
C LEU A 34 -3.87 4.64 -1.66
N GLU A 35 -5.16 4.78 -1.95
CA GLU A 35 -6.26 4.22 -1.14
C GLU A 35 -6.16 2.69 -1.08
N GLU A 36 -5.87 2.02 -2.20
CA GLU A 36 -5.69 0.57 -2.23
C GLU A 36 -4.48 0.13 -1.38
N LEU A 37 -3.34 0.82 -1.49
CA LEU A 37 -2.14 0.52 -0.70
C LEU A 37 -2.38 0.67 0.78
N ILE A 38 -3.03 1.77 1.22
CA ILE A 38 -3.39 1.99 2.63
C ILE A 38 -4.26 0.83 3.12
N ARG A 39 -5.32 0.49 2.38
CA ARG A 39 -6.24 -0.59 2.76
C ARG A 39 -5.53 -1.93 2.88
N LEU A 40 -4.65 -2.27 1.94
CA LEU A 40 -3.91 -3.53 1.95
C LEU A 40 -2.96 -3.62 3.15
N MET A 41 -2.26 -2.53 3.47
CA MET A 41 -1.36 -2.46 4.62
C MET A 41 -2.11 -2.53 5.95
N GLU A 42 -3.23 -1.82 6.10
CA GLU A 42 -4.07 -1.88 7.32
C GLU A 42 -4.59 -3.29 7.60
N ILE A 43 -5.05 -4.00 6.55
CA ILE A 43 -5.49 -5.40 6.69
C ILE A 43 -4.35 -6.27 7.18
N TYR A 44 -3.15 -6.12 6.58
CA TYR A 44 -1.99 -6.91 6.97
C TYR A 44 -1.57 -6.64 8.42
N GLU A 45 -1.51 -5.37 8.83
CA GLU A 45 -1.17 -4.98 10.20
C GLU A 45 -2.17 -5.54 11.21
N TYR A 46 -3.47 -5.42 10.94
CA TYR A 46 -4.52 -5.97 11.79
C TYR A 46 -4.43 -7.49 11.97
N GLU A 47 -4.02 -8.23 10.93
CA GLU A 47 -3.91 -9.68 10.98
C GLU A 47 -2.60 -10.17 11.64
N ASN A 48 -1.56 -9.34 11.73
CA ASN A 48 -0.20 -9.77 12.09
C ASN A 48 0.45 -9.03 13.29
N CYS A 49 -0.17 -7.96 13.83
CA CYS A 49 0.30 -7.22 15.01
C CYS A 49 -0.74 -7.20 16.13
#